data_AF-A0A1E5GJV0-F1
#
_entry.id   AF-A0A1E5GJV0-F1
#
_cell.length_a   1.000
_cell.length_b   1.000
_cell.length_c   1.000
_cell.angle_alpha   90.00
_cell.angle_beta   90.00
_cell.angle_gamma   90.00
#
_symmetry.space_group_name_H-M   'P 1'
#
loop_
_entity.id
_entity.type
_entity.pdbx_description
1 polymer ?
#
loop_
_entity_poly.entity_id
_entity_poly.type
_entity_poly.pdbx_seq_one_letter_code
_entity_poly.pdbx_strand_id
1 'polypeptide(L)'
;MQTIKNWSKIWKIERVFYKVSNEISLPRPVTQTFLTWFVIGFVLSLKMKGIFPFMFSSALVNHLGVPFGIAFLLNKRTFQGKKPYNFLLSIVLFWVRPKRTRRGGWVGKSKEHTLEQTVLIRERSELLNEPS
;
A
#
# COMPACT_ATOMS: atom_id res chain seq x y z
N MET A 1 9.70 -8.59 -38.78
CA MET A 1 8.30 -8.56 -38.32
C MET A 1 8.24 -7.64 -37.10
N GLN A 2 7.36 -6.63 -37.09
CA GLN A 2 7.25 -5.71 -35.96
C GLN A 2 6.35 -6.34 -34.88
N THR A 3 6.83 -6.41 -33.64
CA THR A 3 6.08 -6.97 -32.51
C THR A 3 5.03 -5.97 -32.02
N ILE A 4 3.77 -6.41 -31.96
CA ILE A 4 2.66 -5.60 -31.46
C ILE A 4 2.87 -5.41 -29.95
N LYS A 5 3.01 -4.16 -29.50
CA LYS A 5 3.18 -3.85 -28.07
C LYS A 5 1.90 -4.20 -27.32
N ASN A 6 1.99 -5.12 -26.36
CA ASN A 6 0.86 -5.49 -25.51
C ASN A 6 0.67 -4.46 -24.38
N TRP A 7 -0.31 -3.60 -24.55
CA TRP A 7 -0.61 -2.48 -23.66
C TRP A 7 -1.54 -2.85 -22.47
N SER A 8 -1.96 -4.12 -22.38
CA SER A 8 -2.90 -4.60 -21.34
C SER A 8 -2.35 -4.43 -19.91
N LYS A 9 -1.03 -4.29 -19.75
CA LYS A 9 -0.35 -4.10 -18.46
C LYS A 9 -0.42 -2.65 -17.94
N ILE A 10 -0.71 -1.66 -18.79
CA ILE A 10 -0.80 -0.23 -18.39
C ILE A 10 -1.99 -0.01 -17.46
N TRP A 11 -3.13 -0.60 -17.80
CA TRP A 11 -4.34 -0.48 -17.01
C TRP A 11 -4.36 -1.58 -15.94
N LYS A 12 -3.59 -1.36 -14.88
CA LYS A 12 -3.57 -2.25 -13.71
C LYS A 12 -4.90 -2.14 -12.96
N ILE A 13 -5.93 -2.78 -13.50
CA ILE A 13 -7.26 -2.86 -12.92
C ILE A 13 -7.14 -3.72 -11.66
N GLU A 14 -7.44 -3.14 -10.51
CA GLU A 14 -7.51 -3.89 -9.27
C GLU A 14 -8.67 -4.88 -9.38
N ARG A 15 -8.47 -6.13 -8.93
CA ARG A 15 -9.57 -7.09 -8.90
C ARG A 15 -10.66 -6.54 -7.99
N VAL A 16 -11.86 -6.44 -8.54
CA VAL A 16 -13.06 -5.98 -7.85
C VAL A 16 -14.04 -7.12 -7.79
N PHE A 17 -14.54 -7.41 -6.61
CA PHE A 17 -15.58 -8.39 -6.38
C PHE A 17 -16.93 -7.69 -6.45
N TYR A 18 -17.68 -7.98 -7.51
CA TYR A 18 -19.05 -7.50 -7.71
C TYR A 18 -20.10 -8.47 -7.14
N LYS A 19 -19.71 -9.73 -6.96
CA LYS A 19 -20.54 -10.82 -6.47
C LYS A 19 -19.75 -11.61 -5.43
N VAL A 20 -20.33 -11.81 -4.25
CA VAL A 20 -19.73 -12.68 -3.21
C VAL A 20 -20.13 -14.15 -3.43
N SER A 21 -21.30 -14.39 -4.03
CA SER A 21 -21.80 -15.69 -4.47
C SER A 21 -22.64 -15.50 -5.74
N ASN A 22 -22.98 -16.59 -6.45
CA ASN A 22 -23.69 -16.54 -7.74
C ASN A 22 -25.02 -15.74 -7.72
N GLU A 23 -25.58 -15.49 -6.54
CA GLU A 23 -26.90 -14.87 -6.33
C GLU A 23 -26.86 -13.53 -5.58
N ILE A 24 -25.77 -13.22 -4.85
CA ILE A 24 -25.67 -11.99 -4.04
C ILE A 24 -24.73 -10.99 -4.72
N SER A 25 -25.34 -10.00 -5.37
CA SER A 25 -24.65 -8.81 -5.88
C SER A 25 -24.49 -7.79 -4.75
N LEU A 26 -23.27 -7.26 -4.59
CA LEU A 26 -23.04 -6.24 -3.56
C LEU A 26 -23.49 -4.89 -4.09
N PRO A 27 -24.19 -4.08 -3.28
CA PRO A 27 -24.62 -2.73 -3.68
C PRO A 27 -23.42 -1.82 -3.99
N ARG A 28 -22.24 -2.17 -3.45
CA ARG A 28 -20.98 -1.49 -3.76
C ARG A 28 -19.89 -2.51 -4.07
N PRO A 29 -19.16 -2.36 -5.18
CA PRO A 29 -18.01 -3.21 -5.49
C PRO A 29 -16.96 -3.15 -4.39
N VAL A 30 -16.49 -4.31 -3.94
CA VAL A 30 -15.41 -4.41 -2.95
C VAL A 30 -14.09 -4.70 -3.68
N THR A 31 -13.08 -3.87 -3.46
CA THR A 31 -11.75 -4.07 -4.06
C THR A 31 -10.97 -5.12 -3.28
N GLN A 32 -10.14 -5.90 -3.96
CA GLN A 32 -9.23 -6.85 -3.31
C GLN A 32 -8.31 -6.14 -2.29
N THR A 33 -7.85 -4.93 -2.62
CA THR A 33 -6.97 -4.14 -1.75
C THR A 33 -7.67 -3.74 -0.45
N PHE A 34 -8.95 -3.33 -0.51
CA PHE A 34 -9.74 -3.06 0.69
C PHE A 34 -9.83 -4.29 1.59
N LEU A 35 -10.15 -5.45 1.01
CA LEU A 35 -10.26 -6.71 1.75
C LEU A 35 -8.93 -7.10 2.39
N THR A 36 -7.82 -7.02 1.66
CA THR A 36 -6.48 -7.33 2.18
C THR A 36 -6.13 -6.45 3.38
N TRP A 37 -6.31 -5.13 3.27
CA TRP A 37 -6.01 -4.22 4.40
C TRP A 37 -6.95 -4.41 5.57
N PHE A 38 -8.22 -4.74 5.31
CA PHE A 38 -9.18 -5.06 6.37
C PHE A 38 -8.77 -6.31 7.15
N VAL A 39 -8.38 -7.41 6.46
CA VAL A 39 -7.91 -8.63 7.11
C VAL A 39 -6.64 -8.39 7.91
N ILE A 40 -5.66 -7.66 7.35
CA ILE A 40 -4.43 -7.30 8.07
C ILE A 40 -4.75 -6.47 9.31
N GLY A 41 -5.59 -5.44 9.17
CA GLY A 41 -6.01 -4.57 10.28
C GLY A 41 -6.79 -5.34 11.35
N PHE A 42 -7.64 -6.28 10.95
CA PHE A 42 -8.40 -7.14 11.85
C PHE A 42 -7.47 -8.03 12.68
N VAL A 43 -6.55 -8.75 12.05
CA VAL A 43 -5.55 -9.58 12.75
C VAL A 43 -4.68 -8.73 13.68
N LEU A 44 -4.28 -7.52 13.24
CA LEU A 44 -3.52 -6.60 14.06
C LEU A 44 -4.31 -6.14 15.30
N SER A 45 -5.61 -5.86 15.14
CA SER A 45 -6.48 -5.44 16.24
C SER A 45 -6.61 -6.49 17.34
N LEU A 46 -6.50 -7.78 17.01
CA LEU A 46 -6.54 -8.86 18.00
C LEU A 46 -5.24 -8.94 18.81
N LYS A 47 -4.10 -8.64 18.19
CA LYS A 47 -2.78 -8.70 18.82
C LYS A 47 -2.39 -7.42 19.56
N MET A 48 -2.87 -6.27 19.10
CA MET A 48 -2.53 -4.94 19.64
C MET A 48 -3.68 -4.37 20.45
N LYS A 49 -3.83 -4.81 21.71
CA LYS A 49 -4.76 -4.18 22.67
C LYS A 49 -4.07 -3.05 23.43
N GLY A 50 -4.73 -1.90 23.55
CA GLY A 50 -4.22 -0.77 24.36
C GLY A 50 -3.18 0.13 23.68
N ILE A 51 -2.82 -0.14 22.43
CA ILE A 51 -1.96 0.73 21.62
C ILE A 51 -2.86 1.68 20.81
N PHE A 52 -2.52 2.97 20.72
CA PHE A 52 -3.19 3.93 19.83
C PHE A 52 -3.08 3.40 18.39
N PRO A 53 -4.14 2.82 17.77
CA PRO A 53 -5.51 3.31 17.61
C PRO A 53 -6.62 2.34 18.10
N PHE A 54 -6.29 1.29 18.85
CA PHE A 54 -7.20 0.22 19.33
C PHE A 54 -7.58 0.38 20.82
N MET A 55 -7.75 1.63 21.28
CA MET A 55 -7.92 1.96 22.70
C MET A 55 -9.37 2.24 23.09
N PHE A 56 -10.34 2.03 22.19
CA PHE A 56 -11.73 2.36 22.46
C PHE A 56 -12.36 1.40 23.47
N SER A 57 -13.34 1.88 24.24
CA SER A 57 -14.04 1.07 25.25
C SER A 57 -14.86 -0.08 24.62
N SER A 58 -15.33 0.09 23.38
CA SER A 58 -16.09 -0.93 22.66
C SER A 58 -15.19 -1.85 21.84
N ALA A 59 -15.32 -3.17 22.07
CA ALA A 59 -14.63 -4.20 21.31
C ALA A 59 -15.00 -4.20 19.81
N LEU A 60 -16.26 -3.90 19.48
CA LEU A 60 -16.72 -3.80 18.09
C LEU A 60 -16.03 -2.64 17.36
N VAL A 61 -15.86 -1.50 18.03
CA VAL A 61 -15.18 -0.34 17.44
C VAL A 61 -13.70 -0.64 17.22
N ASN A 62 -13.04 -1.31 18.18
CA ASN A 62 -11.64 -1.69 18.03
C ASN A 62 -11.40 -2.71 16.93
N HIS A 63 -12.24 -3.73 16.82
CA HIS A 63 -12.00 -4.86 15.91
C HIS A 63 -12.64 -4.67 14.54
N LEU A 64 -13.75 -3.94 14.42
CA LEU A 64 -14.38 -3.68 13.12
C LEU A 64 -14.19 -2.23 12.67
N GLY A 65 -14.47 -1.26 13.55
CA GLY A 65 -14.44 0.16 13.20
C GLY A 65 -13.06 0.64 12.77
N VAL A 66 -12.03 0.38 13.58
CA VAL A 66 -10.66 0.81 13.31
C VAL A 66 -10.07 0.12 12.07
N PRO A 67 -10.14 -1.22 11.91
CA PRO A 67 -9.69 -1.88 10.69
C PRO A 67 -10.44 -1.45 9.44
N PHE A 68 -11.75 -1.21 9.54
CA PHE A 68 -12.55 -0.67 8.44
C PHE A 68 -12.10 0.74 8.05
N GLY A 69 -11.87 1.62 9.02
CA GLY A 69 -11.36 2.98 8.78
C GLY A 69 -10.00 2.99 8.11
N ILE A 70 -9.08 2.13 8.55
CA ILE A 70 -7.74 1.97 7.95
C ILE A 70 -7.86 1.42 6.52
N ALA A 71 -8.64 0.36 6.32
CA ALA A 71 -8.86 -0.21 4.99
C ALA A 71 -9.52 0.79 4.03
N PHE A 72 -10.47 1.59 4.53
CA PHE A 72 -11.12 2.65 3.77
C PHE A 72 -10.12 3.74 3.36
N LEU A 73 -9.25 4.17 4.28
CA LEU A 73 -8.20 5.15 4.00
C LEU A 73 -7.24 4.63 2.92
N LEU A 74 -6.81 3.37 3.04
CA LEU A 74 -5.88 2.74 2.11
C LEU A 74 -6.50 2.34 0.76
N ASN A 75 -7.82 2.29 0.69
CA ASN A 75 -8.56 2.07 -0.55
C ASN A 75 -8.87 3.37 -1.32
N LYS A 76 -8.61 4.56 -0.75
CA LYS A 76 -8.76 5.81 -1.49
C LYS A 76 -7.78 5.83 -2.67
N ARG A 77 -8.32 6.01 -3.88
CA ARG A 77 -7.57 5.89 -5.14
C ARG A 77 -6.52 7.00 -5.37
N THR A 78 -6.56 8.11 -4.63
CA THR A 78 -5.77 9.30 -4.96
C THR A 78 -5.21 10.00 -3.71
N PHE A 79 -4.06 9.54 -3.23
CA PHE A 79 -3.15 10.37 -2.43
C PHE A 79 -2.03 10.80 -3.39
N GLN A 80 -2.20 11.94 -4.07
CA GLN A 80 -1.21 12.46 -5.03
C GLN A 80 -0.87 11.54 -6.22
N GLY A 81 -1.88 10.94 -6.87
CA GLY A 81 -1.69 10.06 -8.04
C GLY A 81 -0.94 8.75 -7.76
N LYS A 82 -0.59 8.49 -6.49
CA LYS A 82 0.02 7.24 -6.02
C LYS A 82 -0.94 6.52 -5.09
N LYS A 83 -0.77 5.22 -5.01
CA LYS A 83 -1.55 4.41 -4.07
C LYS A 83 -1.15 4.75 -2.63
N PRO A 84 -2.11 4.96 -1.72
CA PRO A 84 -1.85 5.50 -0.37
C PRO A 84 -0.96 4.58 0.50
N TYR A 85 -0.91 3.28 0.23
CA TYR A 85 0.00 2.38 0.94
C TYR A 85 1.49 2.66 0.66
N ASN A 86 1.83 3.26 -0.49
CA ASN A 86 3.22 3.65 -0.76
C ASN A 86 3.68 4.75 0.22
N PHE A 87 2.75 5.60 0.66
CA PHE A 87 3.01 6.59 1.69
C PHE A 87 3.31 5.92 3.03
N LEU A 88 2.50 4.94 3.45
CA LEU A 88 2.79 4.14 4.66
C LEU A 88 4.16 3.46 4.57
N LEU A 89 4.49 2.84 3.43
CA LEU A 89 5.80 2.22 3.22
C LEU A 89 6.92 3.25 3.37
N SER A 90 6.74 4.48 2.86
CA SER A 90 7.74 5.55 3.00
C SER A 90 7.95 5.98 4.46
N ILE A 91 6.89 6.01 5.27
CA ILE A 91 6.99 6.27 6.71
C ILE A 91 7.76 5.14 7.40
N VAL A 92 7.44 3.88 7.11
CA VAL A 92 8.14 2.73 7.70
C VAL A 92 9.62 2.75 7.31
N LEU A 93 9.92 2.99 6.03
CA LEU A 93 11.30 3.15 5.55
C LEU A 93 12.01 4.31 6.24
N PHE A 94 11.32 5.43 6.48
CA PHE A 94 11.88 6.56 7.21
C PHE A 94 12.22 6.22 8.66
N TRP A 95 11.40 5.42 9.34
CA TRP A 95 11.64 4.96 10.72
C TRP A 95 12.80 3.98 10.81
N VAL A 96 12.90 3.04 9.87
CA VAL A 96 14.00 2.05 9.82
C VAL A 96 15.31 2.67 9.30
N ARG A 97 15.23 3.84 8.66
CA ARG A 97 16.39 4.52 8.09
C ARG A 97 17.40 4.88 9.19
N PRO A 98 18.65 4.41 9.11
CA PRO A 98 19.68 4.76 10.08
C PRO A 98 19.96 6.26 10.00
N LYS A 99 19.70 6.97 11.11
CA LYS A 99 19.95 8.42 11.21
C LYS A 99 21.46 8.66 11.33
N ARG A 100 22.13 8.90 10.21
CA ARG A 100 23.54 9.30 10.17
C ARG A 100 23.66 10.78 10.58
N THR A 101 23.70 11.06 11.87
CA THR A 101 24.16 12.37 12.39
C THR A 101 25.66 12.28 12.66
N ARG A 102 26.47 12.90 11.79
CA ARG A 102 27.93 13.05 11.99
C ARG A 102 28.18 14.41 12.65
N ARG A 103 28.96 14.46 13.73
CA ARG A 103 29.27 15.70 14.48
C ARG A 103 29.99 16.71 13.57
N GLY A 104 29.32 17.79 13.21
CA GLY A 104 29.92 19.01 12.65
C GLY A 104 30.35 19.01 11.18
N GLY A 105 30.33 17.87 10.47
CA GLY A 105 30.75 17.80 9.06
C GLY A 105 29.58 17.79 8.08
N TRP A 106 29.65 18.61 7.03
CA TRP A 106 28.73 18.52 5.89
C TRP A 106 28.93 17.17 5.17
N VAL A 107 27.88 16.35 5.13
CA VAL A 107 27.85 15.12 4.35
C VAL A 107 26.82 15.34 3.25
N GLY A 108 27.27 15.33 1.99
CA GLY A 108 26.36 15.34 0.84
C GLY A 108 25.36 14.18 0.97
N LYS A 109 24.10 14.40 0.58
CA LYS A 109 23.08 13.33 0.59
C LYS A 109 23.70 12.10 -0.07
N SER A 110 23.83 10.98 0.67
CA SER A 110 24.36 9.74 0.09
C SER A 110 23.47 9.38 -1.10
N LYS A 111 24.05 9.49 -2.30
CA LYS A 111 23.35 9.22 -3.56
C LYS A 111 22.92 7.77 -3.64
N GLU A 112 23.58 6.88 -2.91
CA GLU A 112 23.41 5.43 -2.93
C GLU A 112 21.95 4.99 -2.66
N HIS A 113 21.28 5.51 -1.63
CA HIS A 113 19.88 5.15 -1.36
C HIS A 113 18.89 5.76 -2.35
N THR A 114 19.21 6.92 -2.93
CA THR A 114 18.37 7.52 -3.99
C THR A 114 18.56 6.74 -5.30
N LEU A 115 19.77 6.24 -5.56
CA LEU A 115 20.10 5.39 -6.69
C LEU A 115 19.43 4.03 -6.56
N GLU A 116 19.50 3.34 -5.41
CA GLU A 116 18.77 2.08 -5.17
C GLU A 116 17.26 2.25 -5.39
N GLN A 117 16.66 3.31 -4.84
CA GLN A 117 15.23 3.58 -5.09
C GLN A 117 14.95 3.89 -6.56
N THR A 118 15.83 4.63 -7.25
CA THR A 118 15.69 4.96 -8.67
C THR A 118 15.89 3.73 -9.56
N VAL A 119 16.86 2.86 -9.24
CA VAL A 119 17.16 1.60 -9.93
C VAL A 119 16.01 0.63 -9.75
N LEU A 120 15.47 0.46 -8.54
CA LEU A 120 14.29 -0.39 -8.31
C LEU A 120 13.03 0.12 -9.05
N ILE A 121 12.87 1.45 -9.16
CA ILE A 121 11.77 2.05 -9.95
C ILE A 121 12.03 1.86 -11.45
N ARG A 122 13.28 1.98 -11.90
CA ARG A 122 13.71 1.80 -13.29
C ARG A 122 13.59 0.35 -13.73
N GLU A 123 14.11 -0.59 -12.97
CA GLU A 123 14.02 -2.03 -13.19
C GLU A 123 12.57 -2.50 -13.16
N ARG A 124 11.75 -2.00 -12.22
CA ARG A 124 10.30 -2.23 -12.24
C ARG A 124 9.64 -1.68 -13.51
N SER A 125 10.09 -0.54 -14.02
CA SER A 125 9.56 0.03 -15.26
C SER A 125 10.04 -0.72 -16.50
N GLU A 126 11.25 -1.27 -16.48
CA GLU A 126 11.83 -2.09 -17.55
C GLU A 126 11.15 -3.47 -17.61
N LEU A 127 10.89 -4.13 -16.48
CA LEU A 127 10.08 -5.37 -16.41
C LEU A 127 8.60 -5.18 -16.80
N LEU A 128 8.12 -3.93 -16.80
CA LEU A 128 6.80 -3.60 -17.35
C LEU A 128 6.86 -3.33 -18.86
N ASN A 129 8.04 -3.02 -19.40
CA ASN A 129 8.30 -2.65 -20.80
C ASN A 129 9.05 -3.73 -21.60
N GLU A 130 9.49 -4.82 -20.99
CA GLU A 130 10.01 -5.97 -21.72
C GLU A 130 8.90 -6.62 -22.56
N PRO A 131 9.10 -6.78 -23.88
CA PRO A 131 8.24 -7.64 -24.68
C PRO A 131 8.53 -9.10 -24.31
N SER A 132 7.48 -9.83 -23.96
CA SER A 132 7.50 -11.30 -23.80
C SER A 132 7.83 -12.00 -25.11
#